data_AF-A0A7G2JZV2-F1
#
_entry.id   AF-A0A7G2JZV2-F1
#
_cell.length_a   1.000
_cell.length_b   1.000
_cell.length_c   1.000
_cell.angle_alpha   90.00
_cell.angle_beta   90.00
_cell.angle_gamma   90.00
#
_symmetry.space_group_name_H-M   'P 1'
#
loop_
_entity.id
_entity.type
_entity.pdbx_description
1 polymer ?
#
loop_
_entity_poly.entity_id
_entity_poly.type
_entity_poly.pdbx_seq_one_letter_code
_entity_poly.pdbx_strand_id
1 'polypeptide(L)'
;IGSARASNVSTTAIGQGAKASGSSGTAVGTQANATAGSSAALGQRANATALAAIALGYEAQAKGIWATAVGPDSKAIANYSVAMGNSANASANQTIAIGRSANASKENAIALGYNAQATGERASAVGPDAKAIANLFYSKSPDNKNGYKNAEFDRLFESAMTTTSEKVRLENYAKLKGIVQQEHLVLPIFQYSTPVYLAPSIMGAQVNSVGAIYSKDLWRKVQSQ
;
A
#
# COMPACT_ATOMS: atom_id res chain seq x y z
N ILE A 1 -1.17 -1.76 41.75
CA ILE A 1 -1.33 -0.62 40.80
C ILE A 1 0.03 0.05 40.61
N GLY A 2 0.57 0.07 39.38
CA GLY A 2 1.96 0.50 39.11
C GLY A 2 2.11 2.00 38.86
N SER A 3 3.18 2.62 39.35
CA SER A 3 3.53 4.02 39.10
C SER A 3 3.98 4.28 37.66
N ALA A 4 3.97 5.54 37.22
CA ALA A 4 4.67 5.98 36.02
C ALA A 4 6.18 5.84 36.21
N ARG A 5 6.93 5.46 35.15
CA ARG A 5 8.38 5.21 35.21
C ARG A 5 9.08 5.94 34.06
N ALA A 6 9.86 6.95 34.41
CA ALA A 6 10.81 7.64 33.53
C ALA A 6 12.22 7.21 33.95
N SER A 7 12.95 6.48 33.09
CA SER A 7 14.15 5.72 33.50
C SER A 7 15.44 6.11 32.78
N ASN A 8 15.41 7.12 31.90
CA ASN A 8 16.56 7.57 31.12
C ASN A 8 16.65 9.11 31.09
N VAL A 9 17.70 9.65 30.47
CA VAL A 9 17.93 11.09 30.34
C VAL A 9 16.80 11.75 29.56
N SER A 10 16.34 12.91 30.03
CA SER A 10 15.31 13.74 29.38
C SER A 10 14.00 12.99 29.07
N THR A 11 13.62 12.02 29.90
CA THR A 11 12.38 11.26 29.73
C THR A 11 11.18 11.89 30.44
N THR A 12 9.98 11.68 29.89
CA THR A 12 8.71 12.06 30.53
C THR A 12 7.77 10.86 30.59
N ALA A 13 7.23 10.54 31.76
CA ALA A 13 6.23 9.47 31.93
C ALA A 13 5.04 9.97 32.77
N ILE A 14 3.83 9.93 32.21
CA ILE A 14 2.59 10.40 32.86
C ILE A 14 1.50 9.34 32.70
N GLY A 15 0.91 8.89 33.82
CA GLY A 15 -0.17 7.89 33.83
C GLY A 15 0.21 6.57 34.50
N GLN A 16 -0.80 5.84 34.99
CA GLN A 16 -0.60 4.58 35.72
C GLN A 16 0.12 3.56 34.83
N GLY A 17 1.31 3.11 35.24
CA GLY A 17 2.13 2.16 34.49
C GLY A 17 2.71 2.69 33.18
N ALA A 18 2.64 4.00 32.92
CA ALA A 18 3.34 4.62 31.79
C ALA A 18 4.85 4.39 31.92
N LYS A 19 5.53 4.06 30.83
CA LYS A 19 6.97 3.72 30.81
C LYS A 19 7.70 4.48 29.71
N ALA A 20 8.54 5.42 30.10
CA ALA A 20 9.52 6.07 29.22
C ALA A 20 10.94 5.60 29.62
N SER A 21 11.58 4.80 28.77
CA SER A 21 12.89 4.19 29.07
C SER A 21 13.97 4.39 28.00
N GLY A 22 13.61 4.88 26.82
CA GLY A 22 14.59 5.37 25.85
C GLY A 22 14.99 6.82 26.15
N SER A 23 16.24 7.20 25.89
CA SER A 23 16.70 8.59 26.03
C SER A 23 15.79 9.55 25.26
N SER A 24 15.42 10.67 25.87
CA SER A 24 14.49 11.65 25.29
C SER A 24 13.09 11.08 24.95
N GLY A 25 12.71 9.95 25.56
CA GLY A 25 11.42 9.31 25.33
C GLY A 25 10.28 9.94 26.13
N THR A 26 9.09 10.02 25.54
CA THR A 26 7.87 10.56 26.18
C THR A 26 6.74 9.55 26.15
N ALA A 27 6.23 9.14 27.33
CA ALA A 27 5.09 8.25 27.48
C ALA A 27 3.96 8.93 28.28
N VAL A 28 2.81 9.15 27.66
CA VAL A 28 1.66 9.82 28.30
C VAL A 28 0.41 8.96 28.10
N GLY A 29 -0.16 8.45 29.19
CA GLY A 29 -1.33 7.59 29.19
C GLY A 29 -1.13 6.32 30.02
N THR A 30 -2.22 5.75 30.54
CA THR A 30 -2.18 4.49 31.28
C THR A 30 -1.54 3.39 30.42
N GLN A 31 -0.47 2.77 30.92
CA GLN A 31 0.31 1.74 30.22
C GLN A 31 0.93 2.19 28.88
N ALA A 32 1.11 3.49 28.62
CA ALA A 32 1.83 3.98 27.45
C ALA A 32 3.33 3.59 27.53
N ASN A 33 3.95 3.21 26.41
CA ASN A 33 5.33 2.73 26.35
C ASN A 33 6.15 3.47 25.29
N ALA A 34 7.15 4.24 25.72
CA ALA A 34 8.17 4.87 24.89
C ALA A 34 9.55 4.31 25.28
N THR A 35 9.97 3.22 24.66
CA THR A 35 11.10 2.40 25.13
C THR A 35 12.39 2.58 24.34
N ALA A 36 12.35 3.30 23.21
CA ALA A 36 13.51 3.58 22.38
C ALA A 36 13.87 5.07 22.37
N GLY A 37 15.08 5.40 21.93
CA GLY A 37 15.56 6.77 21.88
C GLY A 37 14.64 7.68 21.05
N SER A 38 14.39 8.89 21.54
CA SER A 38 13.54 9.90 20.88
C SER A 38 12.13 9.42 20.53
N SER A 39 11.62 8.37 21.19
CA SER A 39 10.28 7.82 20.92
C SER A 39 9.19 8.55 21.70
N ALA A 40 7.99 8.63 21.14
CA ALA A 40 6.84 9.27 21.77
C ALA A 40 5.61 8.36 21.71
N ALA A 41 5.03 8.04 22.86
CA ALA A 41 3.81 7.23 22.99
C ALA A 41 2.76 8.00 23.79
N LEU A 42 1.73 8.51 23.12
CA LEU A 42 0.67 9.31 23.74
C LEU A 42 -0.68 8.62 23.52
N GLY A 43 -1.30 8.15 24.60
CA GLY A 43 -2.55 7.39 24.60
C GLY A 43 -2.48 6.20 25.54
N GLN A 44 -3.63 5.72 26.02
CA GLN A 44 -3.67 4.48 26.81
C GLN A 44 -3.12 3.33 25.95
N ARG A 45 -2.13 2.60 26.49
CA ARG A 45 -1.44 1.50 25.81
C ARG A 45 -0.79 1.86 24.46
N ALA A 46 -0.61 3.15 24.16
CA ALA A 46 0.19 3.56 23.01
C ALA A 46 1.62 3.01 23.14
N ASN A 47 2.21 2.56 22.04
CA ASN A 47 3.45 1.79 22.07
C ASN A 47 4.41 2.23 20.96
N ALA A 48 5.42 3.01 21.33
CA ALA A 48 6.52 3.46 20.49
C ALA A 48 7.82 2.79 20.95
N THR A 49 8.16 1.65 20.34
CA THR A 49 9.28 0.79 20.78
C THR A 49 10.55 0.89 19.95
N ALA A 50 10.54 1.67 18.87
CA ALA A 50 11.67 1.84 17.98
C ALA A 50 12.21 3.27 17.96
N LEU A 51 13.45 3.42 17.48
CA LEU A 51 14.16 4.69 17.45
C LEU A 51 13.33 5.74 16.70
N ALA A 52 13.12 6.90 17.35
CA ALA A 52 12.35 8.02 16.82
C ALA A 52 10.94 7.63 16.32
N ALA A 53 10.35 6.58 16.89
CA ALA A 53 9.00 6.16 16.59
C ALA A 53 7.96 7.02 17.34
N ILE A 54 6.82 7.30 16.70
CA ILE A 54 5.74 8.12 17.25
C ILE A 54 4.44 7.31 17.22
N ALA A 55 3.85 7.03 18.38
CA ALA A 55 2.56 6.37 18.54
C ALA A 55 1.57 7.30 19.26
N LEU A 56 0.50 7.72 18.59
CA LEU A 56 -0.50 8.66 19.10
C LEU A 56 -1.89 8.03 19.02
N GLY A 57 -2.49 7.61 20.15
CA GLY A 57 -3.84 7.03 20.20
C GLY A 57 -3.95 5.83 21.14
N TYR A 58 -5.18 5.42 21.47
CA TYR A 58 -5.45 4.18 22.20
C TYR A 58 -4.88 2.97 21.44
N GLU A 59 -3.99 2.21 22.07
CA GLU A 59 -3.34 1.02 21.46
C GLU A 59 -2.60 1.28 20.12
N ALA A 60 -2.25 2.53 19.79
CA ALA A 60 -1.42 2.84 18.63
C ALA A 60 -0.04 2.17 18.74
N GLN A 61 0.48 1.60 17.65
CA GLN A 61 1.73 0.84 17.62
C GLN A 61 2.68 1.38 16.57
N ALA A 62 3.77 2.03 17.00
CA ALA A 62 4.88 2.43 16.15
C ALA A 62 6.12 1.59 16.50
N LYS A 63 6.35 0.53 15.72
CA LYS A 63 7.36 -0.51 16.01
C LYS A 63 8.58 -0.47 15.08
N GLY A 64 8.51 0.28 13.98
CA GLY A 64 9.64 0.49 13.08
C GLY A 64 10.46 1.73 13.42
N ILE A 65 11.72 1.75 13.01
CA ILE A 65 12.58 2.94 13.11
C ILE A 65 11.95 4.07 12.27
N TRP A 66 11.85 5.27 12.84
CA TRP A 66 11.18 6.43 12.25
C TRP A 66 9.71 6.17 11.84
N ALA A 67 9.06 5.17 12.45
CA ALA A 67 7.67 4.86 12.16
C ALA A 67 6.72 5.82 12.89
N THR A 68 5.61 6.16 12.25
CA THR A 68 4.57 7.04 12.82
C THR A 68 3.21 6.37 12.76
N ALA A 69 2.61 6.08 13.92
CA ALA A 69 1.27 5.54 14.08
C ALA A 69 0.36 6.57 14.77
N VAL A 70 -0.71 7.03 14.11
CA VAL A 70 -1.65 8.02 14.64
C VAL A 70 -3.09 7.51 14.50
N GLY A 71 -3.82 7.44 15.61
CA GLY A 71 -5.19 6.95 15.68
C GLY A 71 -5.32 5.65 16.49
N PRO A 72 -6.52 5.33 16.98
CA PRO A 72 -6.73 4.13 17.79
C PRO A 72 -6.42 2.86 16.98
N ASP A 73 -5.67 1.94 17.56
CA ASP A 73 -5.26 0.67 16.94
C ASP A 73 -4.44 0.81 15.64
N SER A 74 -3.93 2.01 15.35
CA SER A 74 -3.04 2.24 14.19
C SER A 74 -1.72 1.48 14.35
N LYS A 75 -1.17 0.96 13.25
CA LYS A 75 -0.02 0.05 13.24
C LYS A 75 0.98 0.47 12.17
N ALA A 76 2.04 1.15 12.59
CA ALA A 76 3.22 1.43 11.78
C ALA A 76 4.34 0.47 12.21
N ILE A 77 4.39 -0.71 11.57
CA ILE A 77 5.16 -1.87 12.07
C ILE A 77 6.60 -1.87 11.58
N ALA A 78 6.84 -1.39 10.36
CA ALA A 78 8.12 -1.48 9.66
C ALA A 78 8.84 -0.13 9.60
N ASN A 79 10.10 -0.12 9.17
CA ASN A 79 10.91 1.10 9.16
C ASN A 79 10.34 2.13 8.17
N TYR A 80 10.39 3.41 8.56
CA TYR A 80 9.87 4.54 7.77
C TYR A 80 8.38 4.40 7.42
N SER A 81 7.62 3.58 8.14
CA SER A 81 6.19 3.37 7.87
C SER A 81 5.34 4.44 8.55
N VAL A 82 4.27 4.86 7.89
CA VAL A 82 3.30 5.84 8.39
C VAL A 82 1.92 5.22 8.37
N ALA A 83 1.28 5.06 9.52
CA ALA A 83 -0.10 4.60 9.66
C ALA A 83 -0.93 5.68 10.36
N MET A 84 -1.92 6.26 9.68
CA MET A 84 -2.77 7.32 10.23
C MET A 84 -4.25 7.01 10.04
N GLY A 85 -5.00 6.81 11.11
CA GLY A 85 -6.42 6.45 11.10
C GLY A 85 -6.71 5.27 12.03
N ASN A 86 -7.99 5.11 12.42
CA ASN A 86 -8.37 3.97 13.25
C ASN A 86 -8.09 2.66 12.50
N SER A 87 -7.34 1.75 13.12
CA SER A 87 -6.90 0.47 12.53
C SER A 87 -6.12 0.59 11.22
N ALA A 88 -5.54 1.76 10.89
CA ALA A 88 -4.64 1.89 9.75
C ALA A 88 -3.40 1.00 9.94
N ASN A 89 -2.96 0.30 8.88
CA ASN A 89 -1.89 -0.69 8.95
C ASN A 89 -0.84 -0.45 7.85
N ALA A 90 0.34 0.01 8.25
CA ALA A 90 1.53 0.17 7.42
C ALA A 90 2.57 -0.87 7.87
N SER A 91 2.61 -2.02 7.19
CA SER A 91 3.27 -3.23 7.69
C SER A 91 4.59 -3.61 7.00
N ALA A 92 4.99 -2.87 5.96
CA ALA A 92 6.26 -3.06 5.24
C ALA A 92 7.09 -1.76 5.20
N ASN A 93 8.37 -1.86 4.83
CA ASN A 93 9.26 -0.70 4.85
C ASN A 93 8.76 0.40 3.88
N GLN A 94 8.93 1.66 4.29
CA GLN A 94 8.59 2.85 3.49
C GLN A 94 7.12 2.87 3.03
N THR A 95 6.21 2.33 3.84
CA THR A 95 4.77 2.31 3.52
C THR A 95 4.03 3.49 4.11
N ILE A 96 2.96 3.90 3.45
CA ILE A 96 2.05 4.93 3.94
C ILE A 96 0.63 4.37 3.90
N ALA A 97 -0.05 4.29 5.04
CA ALA A 97 -1.45 3.89 5.17
C ALA A 97 -2.23 4.99 5.91
N ILE A 98 -3.03 5.77 5.19
CA ILE A 98 -3.80 6.89 5.75
C ILE A 98 -5.29 6.68 5.48
N GLY A 99 -6.09 6.58 6.54
CA GLY A 99 -7.53 6.31 6.50
C GLY A 99 -7.93 5.21 7.47
N ARG A 100 -9.20 5.20 7.92
CA ARG A 100 -9.71 4.10 8.75
C ARG A 100 -9.58 2.78 7.99
N SER A 101 -8.93 1.80 8.59
CA SER A 101 -8.65 0.48 8.01
C SER A 101 -7.83 0.48 6.71
N ALA A 102 -7.13 1.58 6.38
CA ALA A 102 -6.20 1.61 5.25
C ALA A 102 -5.05 0.60 5.50
N ASN A 103 -4.63 -0.11 4.46
CA ASN A 103 -3.64 -1.18 4.57
C ASN A 103 -2.59 -1.11 3.46
N ALA A 104 -1.36 -0.76 3.83
CA ALA A 104 -0.18 -0.82 2.98
C ALA A 104 0.74 -1.95 3.48
N SER A 105 0.80 -3.04 2.72
CA SER A 105 1.38 -4.32 3.20
C SER A 105 2.63 -4.80 2.45
N LYS A 106 3.09 -4.04 1.46
CA LYS A 106 4.30 -4.33 0.69
C LYS A 106 5.20 -3.10 0.60
N GLU A 107 6.48 -3.32 0.34
CA GLU A 107 7.49 -2.26 0.35
C GLU A 107 7.11 -1.10 -0.58
N ASN A 108 7.31 0.14 -0.11
CA ASN A 108 7.00 1.37 -0.84
C ASN A 108 5.52 1.52 -1.25
N ALA A 109 4.59 0.75 -0.65
CA ALA A 109 3.17 0.85 -0.96
C ALA A 109 2.50 2.04 -0.26
N ILE A 110 1.53 2.65 -0.94
CA ILE A 110 0.77 3.81 -0.48
C ILE A 110 -0.72 3.47 -0.53
N ALA A 111 -1.40 3.45 0.61
CA ALA A 111 -2.84 3.28 0.76
C ALA A 111 -3.45 4.54 1.38
N LEU A 112 -4.24 5.30 0.63
CA LEU A 112 -4.86 6.55 1.05
C LEU A 112 -6.39 6.48 0.86
N GLY A 113 -7.13 6.30 1.96
CA GLY A 113 -8.59 6.24 1.94
C GLY A 113 -9.16 5.27 2.99
N TYR A 114 -10.46 5.38 3.27
CA TYR A 114 -11.16 4.37 4.06
C TYR A 114 -11.01 3.00 3.40
N ASN A 115 -10.47 2.02 4.12
CA ASN A 115 -10.31 0.64 3.65
C ASN A 115 -9.49 0.50 2.34
N ALA A 116 -8.66 1.48 1.99
CA ALA A 116 -7.76 1.37 0.84
C ALA A 116 -6.74 0.23 1.06
N GLN A 117 -6.51 -0.60 0.05
CA GLN A 117 -5.65 -1.78 0.11
C GLN A 117 -4.53 -1.66 -0.94
N ALA A 118 -3.32 -1.29 -0.50
CA ALA A 118 -2.10 -1.33 -1.31
C ALA A 118 -1.28 -2.57 -0.93
N THR A 119 -1.54 -3.68 -1.63
CA THR A 119 -0.96 -5.00 -1.31
C THR A 119 0.04 -5.48 -2.37
N GLY A 120 0.39 -4.62 -3.33
CA GLY A 120 1.53 -4.78 -4.25
C GLY A 120 2.74 -3.95 -3.84
N GLU A 121 3.95 -4.41 -4.18
CA GLU A 121 5.17 -3.60 -4.04
C GLU A 121 5.08 -2.33 -4.89
N ARG A 122 5.44 -1.18 -4.31
CA ARG A 122 5.33 0.15 -4.93
C ARG A 122 3.92 0.48 -5.45
N ALA A 123 2.88 -0.18 -4.92
CA ALA A 123 1.50 0.05 -5.35
C ALA A 123 0.92 1.31 -4.69
N SER A 124 0.06 2.03 -5.40
CA SER A 124 -0.68 3.18 -4.86
C SER A 124 -2.19 2.95 -4.98
N ALA A 125 -2.86 2.77 -3.83
CA ALA A 125 -4.30 2.69 -3.71
C ALA A 125 -4.82 4.00 -3.13
N VAL A 126 -5.43 4.85 -3.97
CA VAL A 126 -5.96 6.15 -3.54
C VAL A 126 -7.47 6.19 -3.77
N GLY A 127 -8.21 6.49 -2.71
CA GLY A 127 -9.68 6.49 -2.67
C GLY A 127 -10.24 5.48 -1.67
N PRO A 128 -11.51 5.65 -1.26
CA PRO A 128 -12.19 4.66 -0.42
C PRO A 128 -12.29 3.32 -1.15
N ASP A 129 -12.03 2.23 -0.43
CA ASP A 129 -12.07 0.85 -0.89
C ASP A 129 -11.16 0.51 -2.09
N ALA A 130 -10.28 1.43 -2.50
CA ALA A 130 -9.36 1.26 -3.62
C ALA A 130 -8.43 0.07 -3.37
N LYS A 131 -8.29 -0.82 -4.35
CA LYS A 131 -7.40 -1.99 -4.27
C LYS A 131 -6.31 -1.90 -5.32
N ALA A 132 -5.08 -1.62 -4.88
CA ALA A 132 -3.89 -1.65 -5.72
C ALA A 132 -3.07 -2.90 -5.39
N ILE A 133 -3.05 -3.81 -6.35
CA ILE A 133 -2.36 -5.11 -6.31
C ILE A 133 -1.29 -5.11 -7.40
N ALA A 134 -0.08 -5.57 -7.06
CA ALA A 134 1.14 -5.73 -7.89
C ALA A 134 1.35 -4.87 -9.17
N ASN A 135 2.54 -4.27 -9.28
CA ASN A 135 3.07 -3.55 -10.46
C ASN A 135 3.40 -4.41 -11.70
N LEU A 136 2.92 -5.65 -11.77
CA LEU A 136 3.24 -6.59 -12.85
C LEU A 136 1.95 -7.29 -13.31
N PHE A 137 1.22 -6.68 -14.25
CA PHE A 137 0.32 -7.44 -15.14
C PHE A 137 1.18 -8.29 -16.09
N TYR A 138 1.84 -9.32 -15.56
CA TYR A 138 2.54 -10.32 -16.36
C TYR A 138 1.55 -11.46 -16.61
N SER A 139 0.88 -11.36 -17.75
CA SER A 139 0.25 -12.51 -18.40
C SER A 139 1.35 -13.54 -18.69
N LYS A 140 1.19 -14.74 -18.11
CA LYS A 140 2.11 -15.90 -18.04
C LYS A 140 3.26 -15.81 -17.02
N SER A 141 3.00 -16.34 -15.81
CA SER A 141 3.95 -17.31 -15.22
C SER A 141 3.21 -18.30 -14.31
N PRO A 142 3.56 -19.60 -14.30
CA PRO A 142 3.19 -20.55 -13.24
C PRO A 142 3.57 -20.06 -11.82
N ASP A 143 4.40 -19.02 -11.74
CA ASP A 143 4.93 -18.42 -10.53
C ASP A 143 4.13 -17.19 -10.04
N ASN A 144 2.95 -16.90 -10.63
CA ASN A 144 2.10 -15.81 -10.15
C ASN A 144 1.49 -16.14 -8.77
N LYS A 145 2.30 -15.90 -7.72
CA LYS A 145 1.95 -16.17 -6.33
C LYS A 145 1.37 -14.95 -5.59
N ASN A 146 1.15 -13.80 -6.25
CA ASN A 146 0.83 -12.56 -5.55
C ASN A 146 -0.37 -11.77 -6.11
N GLY A 147 -1.40 -11.63 -5.26
CA GLY A 147 -2.26 -10.46 -5.20
C GLY A 147 -3.71 -10.67 -5.64
N TYR A 148 -3.94 -10.65 -6.95
CA TYR A 148 -5.27 -10.71 -7.53
C TYR A 148 -5.61 -12.10 -8.03
N LYS A 149 -6.80 -12.61 -7.70
CA LYS A 149 -7.30 -13.90 -8.21
C LYS A 149 -8.77 -13.75 -8.57
N ASN A 150 -9.07 -13.65 -9.85
CA ASN A 150 -10.42 -13.75 -10.38
C ASN A 150 -10.36 -14.58 -11.67
N ALA A 151 -10.90 -15.79 -11.63
CA ALA A 151 -10.79 -16.75 -12.73
C ALA A 151 -11.52 -16.28 -14.00
N GLU A 152 -12.56 -15.45 -13.86
CA GLU A 152 -13.25 -14.85 -14.99
C GLU A 152 -12.41 -13.71 -15.59
N PHE A 153 -11.84 -12.85 -14.75
CA PHE A 153 -10.91 -11.81 -15.19
C PHE A 153 -9.74 -12.41 -15.96
N ASP A 154 -9.08 -13.43 -15.42
CA ASP A 154 -7.93 -14.09 -16.06
C ASP A 154 -8.31 -14.65 -17.44
N ARG A 155 -9.45 -15.37 -17.52
CA ARG A 155 -9.96 -15.93 -18.78
C ARG A 155 -10.28 -14.85 -19.82
N LEU A 156 -10.95 -13.77 -19.41
CA LEU A 156 -11.32 -12.66 -20.29
C LEU A 156 -10.09 -11.89 -20.76
N PHE A 157 -9.13 -11.67 -19.86
CA PHE A 157 -7.88 -10.99 -20.16
C PHE A 157 -7.05 -11.82 -21.15
N GLU A 158 -6.89 -13.12 -20.93
CA GLU A 158 -6.24 -14.05 -21.87
C GLU A 158 -6.92 -14.07 -23.23
N SER A 159 -8.25 -14.17 -23.26
CA SER A 159 -9.01 -14.12 -24.51
C SER A 159 -8.85 -12.80 -25.26
N ALA A 160 -8.63 -11.69 -24.56
CA ALA A 160 -8.37 -10.38 -25.18
C ALA A 160 -6.92 -10.23 -25.68
N MET A 161 -5.99 -11.09 -25.24
CA MET A 161 -4.58 -11.08 -25.65
C MET A 161 -4.29 -12.00 -26.85
N THR A 162 -5.19 -12.91 -27.19
CA THR A 162 -5.08 -13.78 -28.38
C THR A 162 -5.67 -13.11 -29.63
N THR A 163 -5.34 -13.65 -30.81
CA THR A 163 -5.92 -13.17 -32.07
C THR A 163 -7.42 -13.47 -32.10
N THR A 164 -8.25 -12.43 -32.10
CA THR A 164 -9.71 -12.50 -32.12
C THR A 164 -10.30 -11.31 -32.87
N SER A 165 -11.59 -11.40 -33.23
CA SER A 165 -12.32 -10.31 -33.89
C SER A 165 -12.45 -9.09 -32.98
N GLU A 166 -12.51 -7.90 -33.59
CA GLU A 166 -12.65 -6.64 -32.86
C GLU A 166 -13.89 -6.64 -31.96
N LYS A 167 -15.01 -7.15 -32.46
CA LYS A 167 -16.26 -7.28 -31.69
C LYS A 167 -16.06 -8.09 -30.40
N VAL A 168 -15.45 -9.27 -30.49
CA VAL A 168 -15.20 -10.13 -29.31
C VAL A 168 -14.24 -9.45 -28.33
N ARG A 169 -13.21 -8.76 -28.85
CA ARG A 169 -12.26 -8.03 -28.01
C ARG A 169 -12.95 -6.91 -27.22
N LEU A 170 -13.82 -6.14 -27.86
CA LEU A 170 -14.57 -5.05 -27.21
C LEU A 170 -15.56 -5.59 -26.17
N GLU A 171 -16.23 -6.71 -26.44
CA GLU A 171 -17.10 -7.39 -25.46
C GLU A 171 -16.30 -7.85 -24.23
N ASN A 172 -15.10 -8.43 -24.43
CA ASN A 172 -14.21 -8.79 -23.33
C ASN A 172 -13.75 -7.56 -22.54
N TYR A 173 -13.39 -6.46 -23.20
CA TYR A 173 -13.02 -5.22 -22.53
C TYR A 173 -14.16 -4.62 -21.70
N ALA A 174 -15.40 -4.70 -22.19
CA ALA A 174 -16.56 -4.25 -21.42
C ALA A 174 -16.76 -5.08 -20.14
N LYS A 175 -16.61 -6.41 -20.24
CA LYS A 175 -16.70 -7.31 -19.07
C LYS A 175 -15.56 -7.07 -18.08
N LEU A 176 -14.31 -6.97 -18.56
CA LEU A 176 -13.14 -6.65 -17.74
C LEU A 176 -13.31 -5.31 -17.01
N LYS A 177 -13.82 -4.28 -17.71
CA LYS A 177 -14.14 -2.98 -17.09
C LYS A 177 -15.18 -3.14 -15.98
N GLY A 178 -16.22 -3.95 -16.20
CA GLY A 178 -17.22 -4.26 -15.18
C GLY A 178 -16.59 -4.86 -13.92
N ILE A 179 -15.72 -5.86 -14.07
CA ILE A 179 -15.01 -6.48 -12.94
C ILE A 179 -14.12 -5.47 -12.21
N VAL A 180 -13.32 -4.68 -12.95
CA VAL A 180 -12.44 -3.64 -12.39
C VAL A 180 -13.23 -2.62 -11.56
N GLN A 181 -14.39 -2.19 -12.07
CA GLN A 181 -15.26 -1.24 -11.38
C GLN A 181 -15.94 -1.86 -10.16
N GLN A 182 -16.47 -3.08 -10.30
CA GLN A 182 -17.16 -3.79 -9.23
C GLN A 182 -16.22 -4.13 -8.07
N GLU A 183 -14.97 -4.47 -8.36
CA GLU A 183 -13.99 -4.87 -7.34
C GLU A 183 -13.09 -3.72 -6.87
N HIS A 184 -13.32 -2.49 -7.35
CA HIS A 184 -12.56 -1.28 -7.02
C HIS A 184 -11.06 -1.42 -7.29
N LEU A 185 -10.70 -2.09 -8.39
CA LEU A 185 -9.30 -2.32 -8.75
C LEU A 185 -8.69 -1.03 -9.32
N VAL A 186 -7.53 -0.67 -8.80
CA VAL A 186 -6.70 0.39 -9.38
C VAL A 186 -5.80 -0.25 -10.43
N LEU A 187 -6.06 0.06 -11.70
CA LEU A 187 -5.14 -0.33 -12.77
C LEU A 187 -3.90 0.57 -12.71
N PRO A 188 -2.68 0.01 -12.76
CA PRO A 188 -1.48 0.82 -12.78
C PRO A 188 -1.49 1.70 -14.04
N ILE A 189 -1.39 3.01 -13.84
CA ILE A 189 -0.97 3.91 -14.92
C ILE A 189 0.53 3.64 -15.08
N PHE A 190 0.90 2.90 -16.12
CA PHE A 190 2.30 2.60 -16.37
C PHE A 190 3.07 3.90 -16.65
N GLN A 191 3.78 4.41 -15.65
CA GLN A 191 4.92 5.28 -15.86
C GLN A 191 6.15 4.38 -15.90
N TYR A 192 6.57 4.01 -17.10
CA TYR A 192 7.78 3.24 -17.29
C TYR A 192 9.00 4.11 -16.99
N SER A 193 9.72 3.81 -15.89
CA SER A 193 11.04 4.37 -15.60
C SER A 193 12.18 3.55 -16.20
N THR A 194 11.85 2.38 -16.77
CA THR A 194 12.77 1.47 -17.46
C THR A 194 12.43 1.45 -18.95
N PRO A 195 13.41 1.32 -19.86
CA PRO A 195 13.12 1.13 -21.28
C PRO A 195 12.17 -0.04 -21.50
N VAL A 196 11.04 0.23 -22.15
CA VAL A 196 10.05 -0.81 -22.48
C VAL A 196 10.54 -1.54 -23.71
N TYR A 197 10.68 -2.86 -23.63
CA TYR A 197 10.88 -3.68 -24.80
C TYR A 197 9.59 -3.70 -25.63
N LEU A 198 9.61 -3.04 -26.79
CA LEU A 198 8.54 -3.17 -27.76
C LEU A 198 8.66 -4.56 -28.41
N ALA A 199 7.61 -5.37 -28.28
CA ALA A 199 7.56 -6.66 -28.95
C ALA A 199 7.84 -6.48 -30.46
N PRO A 200 8.63 -7.34 -31.12
CA PRO A 200 8.96 -7.21 -32.55
C PRO A 200 7.74 -7.20 -33.48
N SER A 201 6.59 -7.62 -32.97
CA SER A 201 5.31 -7.56 -33.66
C SER A 201 4.66 -6.18 -33.64
N ILE A 202 5.15 -5.20 -32.88
CA ILE A 202 4.65 -3.82 -32.87
C ILE A 202 5.27 -3.06 -34.05
N MET A 203 4.42 -2.51 -34.92
CA MET A 203 4.84 -1.73 -36.10
C MET A 203 4.83 -0.22 -35.86
N GLY A 204 4.12 0.23 -34.82
CA GLY A 204 4.17 1.62 -34.38
C GLY A 204 3.11 1.97 -33.34
N ALA A 205 2.92 3.27 -33.11
CA ALA A 205 1.90 3.83 -32.24
C ALA A 205 1.09 4.91 -32.98
N GLN A 206 -0.18 5.05 -32.66
CA GLN A 206 -1.02 6.16 -33.07
C GLN A 206 -0.94 7.26 -32.01
N VAL A 207 -0.55 8.47 -32.41
CA VAL A 207 -0.42 9.58 -31.47
C VAL A 207 -1.81 10.10 -31.10
N ASN A 208 -2.13 10.12 -29.81
CA ASN A 208 -3.37 10.71 -29.32
C ASN A 208 -3.18 12.19 -28.96
N SER A 209 -4.29 12.90 -28.75
CA SER A 209 -4.32 14.35 -28.50
C SER A 209 -3.60 14.80 -27.22
N VAL A 210 -3.25 13.87 -26.33
CA VAL A 210 -2.56 14.15 -25.06
C VAL A 210 -1.08 13.74 -25.09
N GLY A 211 -0.57 13.26 -26.22
CA GLY A 211 0.85 12.92 -26.41
C GLY A 211 1.33 11.68 -25.65
N ALA A 212 0.43 10.94 -24.99
CA ALA A 212 0.73 9.68 -24.33
C ALA A 212 0.52 8.50 -25.30
N ILE A 213 1.31 7.44 -25.21
CA ILE A 213 1.09 6.21 -26.00
C ILE A 213 0.48 5.15 -25.09
N TYR A 214 -0.81 4.83 -25.26
CA TYR A 214 -1.44 3.74 -24.53
C TYR A 214 -1.27 2.41 -25.27
N SER A 215 -1.39 1.27 -24.57
CA SER A 215 -1.31 -0.06 -25.19
C SER A 215 -2.34 -0.26 -26.31
N LYS A 216 -3.50 0.42 -26.22
CA LYS A 216 -4.54 0.43 -27.26
C LYS A 216 -4.15 1.23 -28.51
N ASP A 217 -3.19 2.14 -28.40
CA ASP A 217 -2.73 2.99 -29.49
C ASP A 217 -1.59 2.31 -30.30
N LEU A 218 -1.14 1.12 -29.88
CA LEU A 218 -0.09 0.35 -30.56
C LEU A 218 -0.70 -0.52 -31.68
N TRP A 219 -0.13 -0.45 -32.88
CA TRP A 219 -0.53 -1.29 -34.01
C TRP A 219 0.51 -2.37 -34.27
N ARG A 220 0.03 -3.59 -34.58
CA ARG A 220 0.86 -4.79 -34.70
C ARG A 220 0.88 -5.32 -36.12
N LYS A 221 1.97 -5.99 -36.50
CA LYS A 221 2.10 -6.76 -37.72
C LYS A 221 1.10 -7.92 -37.66
N VAL A 222 0.11 -7.89 -38.55
CA VAL A 222 -0.77 -9.04 -38.75
C VAL A 222 0.06 -10.10 -39.48
N GLN A 223 0.36 -11.22 -38.81
CA GLN A 223 0.85 -12.39 -39.55
C GLN A 223 -0.33 -12.92 -40.36
N SER A 224 -0.27 -12.76 -41.68
CA SER A 224 -1.11 -13.51 -42.60
C SER A 224 -0.81 -14.99 -42.40
N GLN A 225 -1.85 -15.78 -42.09
CA GLN A 225 -1.78 -17.24 -42.23
C GLN A 225 -1.73 -17.62 -43.70
#